data_AF-A0A3D3TGN3-F1
#
_entry.id   AF-A0A3D3TGN3-F1
#
_cell.length_a   1.000
_cell.length_b   1.000
_cell.length_c   1.000
_cell.angle_alpha   90.00
_cell.angle_beta   90.00
_cell.angle_gamma   90.00
#
_symmetry.space_group_name_H-M   'P 1'
#
loop_
_entity.id
_entity.type
_entity.pdbx_description
1 polymer ?
#
loop_
_entity_poly.entity_id
_entity_poly.type
_entity_poly.pdbx_seq_one_letter_code
_entity_poly.pdbx_strand_id
1 'polypeptide(L)'
;DNYSGFSIPNSYLAGASFNRNFGSVNIGTYLVYKYNAFDKVSNDIQWTATWGTNLFDNKVTLSGFIDIWTENKDRATGKGGKKVILLTEPQFWYNTTENLAFGTEIEISNNFYANYRNKLYVCPTIAAKWTF
;
A
#
# COMPACT_ATOMS: atom_id res chain seq x y z
N ASP A 1 -2.21 -0.51 -33.81
CA ASP A 1 -2.07 -1.09 -32.47
C ASP A 1 -3.39 -1.03 -31.74
N ASN A 2 -4.03 -2.20 -31.56
CA ASN A 2 -5.31 -2.30 -30.87
C ASN A 2 -5.07 -2.13 -29.37
N TYR A 3 -5.45 -0.96 -28.83
CA TYR A 3 -5.57 -0.74 -27.39
C TYR A 3 -6.77 -1.56 -26.87
N SER A 4 -6.61 -2.88 -26.75
CA SER A 4 -7.56 -3.69 -25.99
C SER A 4 -7.43 -3.29 -24.52
N GLY A 5 -8.47 -2.66 -23.96
CA GLY A 5 -8.53 -2.39 -22.54
C GLY A 5 -8.28 -3.66 -21.72
N PHE A 6 -7.53 -3.55 -20.64
CA PHE A 6 -7.35 -4.65 -19.70
C PHE A 6 -8.38 -4.51 -18.58
N SER A 7 -9.03 -5.61 -18.20
CA SER A 7 -9.85 -5.66 -17.00
C SER A 7 -8.93 -5.99 -15.81
N ILE A 8 -9.07 -5.24 -14.72
CA ILE A 8 -8.45 -5.58 -13.45
C ILE A 8 -9.40 -6.54 -12.72
N PRO A 9 -9.01 -7.79 -12.45
CA PRO A 9 -9.89 -8.75 -11.79
C PRO A 9 -10.22 -8.34 -10.36
N ASN A 10 -11.41 -8.73 -9.88
CA ASN A 10 -11.86 -8.44 -8.52
C ASN A 10 -11.02 -9.16 -7.47
N SER A 11 -10.92 -8.58 -6.28
CA SER A 11 -10.36 -9.23 -5.08
C SER A 11 -11.30 -9.08 -3.90
N TYR A 12 -11.48 -10.14 -3.12
CA TYR A 12 -12.34 -10.20 -1.94
C TYR A 12 -11.48 -10.53 -0.72
N LEU A 13 -11.67 -9.81 0.38
CA LEU A 13 -10.82 -9.93 1.57
C LEU A 13 -11.67 -10.23 2.80
N ALA A 14 -11.20 -11.16 3.64
CA ALA A 14 -11.85 -11.51 4.90
C ALA A 14 -10.81 -11.82 5.97
N GLY A 15 -10.95 -11.25 7.16
CA GLY A 15 -10.03 -11.51 8.27
C GLY A 15 -10.20 -10.54 9.42
N ALA A 16 -9.14 -10.41 10.22
CA ALA A 16 -9.14 -9.64 11.46
C ALA A 16 -8.39 -8.32 11.28
N SER A 17 -8.87 -7.28 11.97
CA SER A 17 -8.19 -6.00 12.06
C SER A 17 -8.03 -5.57 13.52
N PHE A 18 -7.00 -4.78 13.75
CA PHE A 18 -6.67 -4.20 15.04
C PHE A 18 -6.26 -2.74 14.84
N ASN A 19 -6.86 -1.84 15.61
CA ASN A 19 -6.54 -0.43 15.59
C ASN A 19 -6.31 0.04 17.01
N ARG A 20 -5.20 0.72 17.26
CA ARG A 20 -4.86 1.24 18.58
C ARG A 20 -4.00 2.49 18.51
N ASN A 21 -4.27 3.39 19.44
CA ASN A 21 -3.44 4.56 19.70
C ASN A 21 -2.48 4.26 20.85
N PHE A 22 -1.22 4.62 20.66
CA PHE A 22 -0.14 4.57 21.65
C PHE A 22 0.38 5.99 21.85
N GLY A 23 -0.28 6.74 22.76
CA GLY A 23 -0.01 8.17 22.91
C GLY A 23 -0.36 8.93 21.63
N SER A 24 0.61 9.65 21.06
CA SER A 24 0.45 10.40 19.82
C SER A 24 0.58 9.55 18.55
N VAL A 25 0.88 8.26 18.67
CA VAL A 25 1.07 7.34 17.53
C VAL A 25 -0.20 6.53 17.32
N ASN A 26 -0.83 6.63 16.15
CA ASN A 26 -1.93 5.76 15.75
C ASN A 26 -1.41 4.62 14.89
N ILE A 27 -1.80 3.38 15.21
CA ILE A 27 -1.46 2.18 14.43
C ILE A 27 -2.75 1.45 14.07
N GLY A 28 -2.90 1.15 12.79
CA GLY A 28 -3.89 0.20 12.29
C GLY A 28 -3.19 -0.98 11.65
N THR A 29 -3.73 -2.18 11.78
CA THR A 29 -3.23 -3.35 11.06
C THR A 29 -4.35 -4.35 10.80
N TYR A 30 -4.25 -5.08 9.70
CA TYR A 30 -5.13 -6.20 9.44
C TYR A 30 -4.36 -7.37 8.82
N LEU A 31 -4.85 -8.57 9.09
CA LEU A 31 -4.42 -9.81 8.47
C LEU A 31 -5.65 -10.50 7.90
N VAL A 32 -5.64 -10.67 6.58
CA VAL A 32 -6.79 -11.15 5.84
C VAL A 32 -6.41 -12.25 4.86
N TYR A 33 -7.35 -13.15 4.67
CA TYR A 33 -7.39 -13.98 3.49
C TYR A 33 -7.87 -13.15 2.31
N LYS A 34 -7.14 -13.20 1.19
CA LYS A 34 -7.44 -12.50 -0.05
C LYS A 34 -7.75 -13.51 -1.15
N TYR A 35 -8.96 -13.45 -1.68
CA TYR A 35 -9.40 -14.19 -2.84
C TYR A 35 -9.30 -13.29 -4.06
N ASN A 36 -8.31 -13.54 -4.91
CA ASN A 36 -8.16 -12.85 -6.18
C ASN A 36 -8.87 -13.65 -7.29
N ALA A 37 -9.89 -13.03 -7.90
CA ALA A 37 -10.71 -13.62 -8.95
C ALA A 37 -10.08 -13.48 -10.35
N PHE A 38 -8.79 -13.78 -10.47
CA PHE A 38 -8.11 -13.87 -11.76
C PHE A 38 -8.68 -15.01 -12.63
N ASP A 39 -8.33 -15.07 -13.91
CA ASP A 39 -8.67 -16.20 -14.80
C ASP A 39 -8.35 -17.54 -14.13
N LYS A 40 -7.18 -17.62 -13.48
CA LYS A 40 -6.91 -18.66 -12.48
C LYS A 40 -6.91 -18.08 -11.07
N VAL A 41 -7.98 -18.40 -10.35
CA VAL A 41 -8.19 -18.01 -8.95
C VAL A 41 -6.94 -18.17 -8.09
N SER A 42 -6.68 -17.16 -7.26
CA SER A 42 -5.54 -17.11 -6.37
C SER A 42 -6.02 -16.87 -4.94
N ASN A 43 -5.74 -17.84 -4.08
CA ASN A 43 -6.01 -17.78 -2.64
C ASN A 43 -4.74 -17.33 -1.92
N ASP A 44 -4.83 -16.23 -1.19
CA ASP A 44 -3.67 -15.49 -0.72
C ASP A 44 -3.86 -14.98 0.70
N ILE A 45 -2.74 -14.57 1.31
CA ILE A 45 -2.73 -13.85 2.58
C ILE A 45 -2.26 -12.43 2.30
N GLN A 46 -2.93 -11.45 2.90
CA GLN A 46 -2.51 -10.05 2.91
C GLN A 46 -2.39 -9.56 4.34
N TRP A 47 -1.25 -8.95 4.65
CA TRP A 47 -1.00 -8.22 5.88
C TRP A 47 -0.73 -6.77 5.55
N THR A 48 -1.45 -5.88 6.22
CA THR A 48 -1.29 -4.44 6.05
C THR A 48 -1.15 -3.79 7.40
N ALA A 49 -0.27 -2.79 7.51
CA ALA A 49 -0.21 -1.90 8.65
C ALA A 49 -0.20 -0.45 8.18
N THR A 50 -0.91 0.41 8.89
CA THR A 50 -0.93 1.86 8.74
C THR A 50 -0.43 2.49 10.04
N TRP A 51 0.26 3.61 9.92
CA TRP A 51 0.70 4.37 11.08
C TRP A 51 0.62 5.86 10.81
N GLY A 52 0.53 6.61 11.90
CA GLY A 52 0.62 8.06 11.87
C GLY A 52 1.05 8.61 13.22
N THR A 53 1.58 9.82 13.21
CA THR A 53 1.77 10.60 14.42
C THR A 53 1.96 12.07 14.06
N ASN A 54 1.47 12.95 14.94
CA ASN A 54 1.80 14.36 14.92
C ASN A 54 2.81 14.65 16.03
N LEU A 55 3.86 15.39 15.68
CA LEU A 55 4.95 15.78 16.54
C LEU A 55 5.05 17.31 16.60
N PHE A 56 5.68 17.81 17.67
CA PHE A 56 5.98 19.24 17.85
C PHE A 56 4.73 20.13 17.70
N ASP A 57 3.69 19.84 18.48
CA ASP A 57 2.41 20.57 18.44
C ASP A 57 1.83 20.67 17.03
N ASN A 58 1.77 19.53 16.34
CA ASN A 58 1.32 19.40 14.95
C ASN A 58 2.18 20.14 13.93
N LYS A 59 3.44 20.52 14.21
CA LYS A 59 4.34 21.05 13.17
C LYS A 59 4.85 20.00 12.21
N VAL A 60 4.95 18.75 12.65
CA VAL A 60 5.41 17.63 11.81
C VAL A 60 4.40 16.50 11.88
N THR A 61 4.04 15.94 10.73
CA THR A 61 3.26 14.71 10.63
C THR A 61 4.10 13.64 9.95
N LEU A 62 4.24 12.49 10.61
CA LEU A 62 4.80 11.28 10.02
C LEU A 62 3.65 10.30 9.82
N SER A 63 3.56 9.68 8.66
CA SER A 63 2.52 8.68 8.38
C SER A 63 2.97 7.71 7.31
N GLY A 64 2.18 6.66 7.10
CA GLY A 64 2.38 5.77 5.97
C GLY A 64 1.65 4.46 6.15
N PHE A 65 1.87 3.57 5.21
CA PHE A 65 1.41 2.19 5.27
C PHE A 65 2.45 1.24 4.70
N ILE A 66 2.33 -0.02 5.08
CA ILE A 66 3.01 -1.16 4.47
C ILE A 66 1.95 -2.22 4.16
N ASP A 67 1.97 -2.74 2.94
CA ASP A 67 1.09 -3.80 2.48
C ASP A 67 1.93 -4.93 1.87
N ILE A 68 1.72 -6.14 2.36
CA ILE A 68 2.41 -7.35 1.91
C ILE A 68 1.37 -8.41 1.62
N TRP A 69 1.37 -8.95 0.40
CA TRP A 69 0.48 -10.06 0.05
C TRP A 69 1.12 -11.04 -0.90
N THR A 70 0.53 -12.22 -1.00
CA THR A 70 0.86 -13.19 -2.04
C THR A 70 -0.10 -13.09 -3.21
N GLU A 71 0.35 -13.51 -4.40
CA GLU A 71 -0.56 -13.84 -5.51
C GLU A 71 0.10 -14.84 -6.46
N ASN A 72 -0.68 -15.49 -7.33
CA ASN A 72 -0.14 -16.34 -8.39
C ASN A 72 0.83 -15.55 -9.28
N LYS A 73 1.99 -16.12 -9.59
CA LYS A 73 2.97 -15.51 -10.52
C LYS A 73 2.38 -15.33 -11.91
N ASP A 74 1.70 -16.36 -12.40
CA ASP A 74 0.91 -16.31 -13.62
C ASP A 74 -0.57 -16.28 -13.24
N ARG A 75 -1.21 -15.14 -13.45
CA ARG A 75 -2.63 -14.91 -13.13
C ARG A 75 -3.58 -15.65 -14.10
N ALA A 76 -3.10 -16.00 -15.30
CA ALA A 76 -3.88 -16.71 -16.31
C ALA A 76 -3.85 -18.23 -16.11
N THR A 77 -2.65 -18.78 -15.84
CA THR A 77 -2.46 -20.24 -15.77
C THR A 77 -2.28 -20.78 -14.35
N GLY A 78 -1.95 -19.92 -13.38
CA GLY A 78 -1.57 -20.33 -12.02
C GLY A 78 -0.20 -21.03 -11.93
N LYS A 79 0.55 -21.11 -13.03
CA LYS A 79 1.87 -21.75 -13.05
C LYS A 79 2.94 -20.91 -12.34
N GLY A 80 4.01 -21.56 -11.90
CA GLY A 80 5.16 -20.90 -11.27
C GLY A 80 5.02 -20.59 -9.77
N GLY A 81 3.87 -20.93 -9.17
CA GLY A 81 3.60 -20.76 -7.75
C GLY A 81 3.21 -19.33 -7.38
N LYS A 82 3.49 -18.94 -6.14
CA LYS A 82 3.17 -17.61 -5.59
C LYS A 82 4.35 -16.66 -5.69
N LYS A 83 4.07 -15.37 -5.86
CA LYS A 83 5.01 -14.27 -5.58
C LYS A 83 4.53 -13.50 -4.35
N VAL A 84 5.48 -12.92 -3.63
CA VAL A 84 5.23 -11.95 -2.58
C VAL A 84 5.33 -10.55 -3.19
N ILE A 85 4.35 -9.72 -2.89
CA ILE A 85 4.30 -8.32 -3.26
C ILE A 85 4.48 -7.47 -2.01
N LEU A 86 5.24 -6.40 -2.14
CA LEU A 86 5.41 -5.36 -1.14
C LEU A 86 5.01 -4.03 -1.78
N LEU A 87 4.24 -3.23 -1.05
CA LEU A 87 3.99 -1.82 -1.33
C LEU A 87 4.05 -1.05 -0.01
N THR A 88 4.82 0.04 0.05
CA THR A 88 4.90 0.89 1.22
C THR A 88 5.12 2.34 0.81
N GLU A 89 4.47 3.26 1.51
CA GLU A 89 4.53 4.70 1.24
C GLU A 89 4.71 5.46 2.57
N PRO A 90 5.93 5.47 3.15
CA PRO A 90 6.25 6.40 4.21
C PRO A 90 6.13 7.85 3.72
N GLN A 91 5.50 8.68 4.55
CA GLN A 91 5.24 10.09 4.30
C GLN A 91 5.78 10.95 5.44
N PHE A 92 6.30 12.12 5.06
CA PHE A 92 6.70 13.19 5.96
C PHE A 92 6.01 14.48 5.54
N TRP A 93 5.43 15.20 6.50
CA TRP A 93 4.81 16.49 6.27
C TRP A 93 5.25 17.52 7.30
N TYR A 94 5.53 18.73 6.83
CA TYR A 94 5.76 19.91 7.63
C TYR A 94 4.57 20.86 7.50
N ASN A 95 3.91 21.13 8.62
CA ASN A 95 2.70 21.95 8.67
C ASN A 95 3.09 23.42 8.90
N THR A 96 3.09 24.19 7.81
CA THR A 96 3.43 25.61 7.82
C THR A 96 2.37 26.45 8.52
N THR A 97 1.10 26.11 8.29
CA THR A 97 -0.07 26.68 8.97
C THR A 97 -1.00 25.53 9.40
N GLU A 98 -2.12 25.87 10.04
CA GLU A 98 -3.17 24.89 10.37
C GLU A 98 -3.81 24.27 9.11
N ASN A 99 -3.73 24.96 7.97
CA ASN A 99 -4.32 24.53 6.70
C ASN A 99 -3.29 24.06 5.67
N LEU A 100 -2.06 24.57 5.70
CA LEU A 100 -1.06 24.32 4.65
C LEU A 100 0.10 23.47 5.16
N ALA A 101 0.35 22.35 4.48
CA ALA A 101 1.47 21.48 4.71
C ALA A 101 2.28 21.22 3.42
N PHE A 102 3.59 21.12 3.55
CA PHE A 102 4.48 20.62 2.50
C PHE A 102 5.09 19.32 2.94
N GLY A 103 5.23 18.37 2.02
CA GLY A 103 5.68 17.05 2.39
C GLY A 103 6.30 16.28 1.26
N THR A 104 6.68 15.07 1.61
CA THR A 104 7.24 14.08 0.69
C THR A 104 6.68 12.72 1.02
N GLU A 105 6.63 11.88 0.00
CA GLU A 105 6.30 10.47 0.08
C GLU A 105 7.38 9.69 -0.68
N ILE A 106 7.66 8.47 -0.24
CA ILE A 106 8.51 7.55 -0.99
C ILE A 106 7.72 6.27 -1.21
N GLU A 107 7.17 6.08 -2.41
CA GLU A 107 6.56 4.80 -2.79
C GLU A 107 7.67 3.78 -3.04
N ILE A 108 7.67 2.69 -2.27
CA ILE A 108 8.56 1.55 -2.47
C ILE A 108 7.70 0.35 -2.81
N SER A 109 7.96 -0.26 -3.96
CA SER A 109 7.21 -1.43 -4.42
C SER A 109 8.12 -2.55 -4.93
N ASN A 110 7.71 -3.79 -4.70
CA ASN A 110 8.36 -4.98 -5.25
C ASN A 110 7.30 -5.94 -5.76
N ASN A 111 7.44 -6.42 -6.99
CA ASN A 111 6.51 -7.35 -7.67
C ASN A 111 5.06 -6.85 -7.86
N PHE A 112 4.81 -5.56 -7.60
CA PHE A 112 3.48 -4.94 -7.65
C PHE A 112 2.96 -4.76 -9.09
N TYR A 113 3.80 -4.20 -9.94
CA TYR A 113 3.38 -3.84 -11.29
C TYR A 113 3.45 -5.04 -12.27
N ALA A 114 2.52 -5.12 -13.23
CA ALA A 114 2.29 -6.31 -14.07
C ALA A 114 3.48 -6.78 -14.93
N ASN A 115 4.30 -5.85 -15.43
CA ASN A 115 5.47 -6.16 -16.27
C ASN A 115 6.79 -6.34 -15.49
N TYR A 116 6.74 -6.35 -14.16
CA TYR A 116 7.90 -6.04 -13.34
C TYR A 116 8.39 -7.30 -12.59
N ARG A 117 9.19 -8.09 -13.31
CA ARG A 117 9.81 -9.34 -12.86
C ARG A 117 10.82 -9.11 -11.70
N ASN A 118 10.39 -9.18 -10.44
CA ASN A 118 11.28 -9.16 -9.27
C ASN A 118 12.16 -7.90 -9.13
N LYS A 119 11.61 -6.73 -9.47
CA LYS A 119 12.33 -5.45 -9.33
C LYS A 119 11.75 -4.64 -8.18
N LEU A 120 12.66 -4.07 -7.38
CA LEU A 120 12.36 -3.03 -6.40
C LEU A 120 12.29 -1.68 -7.11
N TYR A 121 11.22 -0.93 -6.86
CA TYR A 121 11.04 0.45 -7.30
C TYR A 121 10.99 1.37 -6.10
N VAL A 122 11.53 2.56 -6.29
CA VAL A 122 11.53 3.64 -5.31
C VAL A 122 11.16 4.91 -6.06
N CYS A 123 9.98 5.46 -5.76
CA CYS A 123 9.41 6.63 -6.43
C CYS A 123 9.24 7.74 -5.39
N PRO A 124 10.18 8.70 -5.30
CA PRO A 124 10.02 9.84 -4.41
C PRO A 124 9.07 10.88 -4.99
N THR A 125 8.22 11.45 -4.14
CA THR A 125 7.25 12.50 -4.46
C THR A 125 7.45 13.68 -3.52
N ILE A 126 7.30 14.89 -4.05
CA ILE A 126 7.13 16.12 -3.24
C ILE A 126 5.72 16.64 -3.45
N ALA A 127 5.07 17.10 -2.39
CA ALA A 127 3.67 17.49 -2.42
C ALA A 127 3.37 18.67 -1.49
N ALA A 128 2.25 19.35 -1.78
CA ALA A 128 1.62 20.31 -0.88
C ALA A 128 0.18 19.85 -0.61
N LYS A 129 -0.29 20.05 0.62
CA LYS A 129 -1.62 19.64 1.08
C LYS A 129 -2.33 20.83 1.72
N TRP A 130 -3.61 21.01 1.36
CA TRP A 130 -4.50 21.99 1.95
C TRP A 130 -5.64 21.29 2.70
N THR A 131 -5.81 21.60 3.99
CA THR A 131 -6.90 21.11 4.84
C THR A 131 -7.97 22.19 4.97
N PHE A 132 -9.23 21.85 4.65
CA PHE A 132 -10.39 22.74 4.71
C PHE A 132 -11.05 22.77 6.09
#